data_AF-A0A835SY69-F1
#
_entry.id   AF-A0A835SY69-F1
#
_cell.length_a   1.000
_cell.length_b   1.000
_cell.length_c   1.000
_cell.angle_alpha   90.00
_cell.angle_beta   90.00
_cell.angle_gamma   90.00
#
_symmetry.space_group_name_H-M   'P 1'
#
loop_
_entity.id
_entity.type
_entity.pdbx_description
1 polymer ?
#
loop_
_entity_poly.entity_id
_entity_poly.type
_entity_poly.pdbx_seq_one_letter_code
_entity_poly.pdbx_strand_id
1 'polypeptide(L)'
;MNYVHTDSACCLYERGTLARRQQEVFGPILEALHQDAGWRFLMSDNIAGSHQTDELVESVRAWLAGLDDWHLAAMEQLTGTTKSVVIPAALLRGHITPGQALAAARVEEDFQAEEWGRVEAGHDLDEADLRNRVYGPSLFVRLLQMR
;
A
#
# COMPACT_ATOMS: atom_id res chain seq x y z
N MET A 1 13.94 -6.95 4.00
CA MET A 1 12.82 -6.85 3.04
C MET A 1 11.67 -7.70 3.55
N ASN A 2 11.19 -7.40 4.76
CA ASN A 2 10.26 -8.29 5.47
C ASN A 2 8.80 -7.95 5.13
N TYR A 3 8.52 -6.69 4.74
CA TYR A 3 7.18 -6.20 4.40
C TYR A 3 6.50 -6.96 3.27
N VAL A 4 7.24 -7.50 2.29
CA VAL A 4 6.66 -8.19 1.13
C VAL A 4 5.83 -9.41 1.56
N HIS A 5 6.28 -10.18 2.55
CA HIS A 5 5.58 -11.39 2.99
C HIS A 5 4.34 -11.09 3.86
N THR A 6 4.28 -9.90 4.47
CA THR A 6 3.24 -9.49 5.42
C THR A 6 2.55 -8.20 4.96
N ASP A 7 2.50 -7.97 3.65
CA ASP A 7 1.90 -6.76 3.09
C ASP A 7 0.40 -6.72 3.39
N SER A 8 -0.10 -5.60 3.90
CA SER A 8 -1.51 -5.43 4.24
C SER A 8 -2.44 -5.60 3.04
N ALA A 9 -2.01 -5.21 1.84
CA ALA A 9 -2.80 -5.39 0.61
C ALA A 9 -2.90 -6.87 0.17
N CYS A 10 -2.05 -7.75 0.73
CA CYS A 10 -2.03 -9.19 0.43
C CYS A 10 -2.65 -10.04 1.55
N CYS A 11 -2.91 -9.46 2.72
CA CYS A 11 -3.48 -10.13 3.89
C CYS A 11 -4.96 -9.76 4.00
N LEU A 12 -5.82 -10.61 3.47
CA LEU A 12 -7.26 -10.41 3.49
C LEU A 12 -7.87 -10.81 4.85
N TYR A 13 -8.97 -10.16 5.19
CA TYR A 13 -9.83 -10.63 6.27
C TYR A 13 -10.53 -11.93 5.89
N GLU A 14 -11.07 -12.63 6.88
CA GLU A 14 -11.93 -13.79 6.64
C GLU A 14 -13.15 -13.42 5.76
N ARG A 15 -13.71 -14.43 5.09
CA ARG A 15 -14.77 -14.23 4.09
C ARG A 15 -15.92 -13.39 4.65
N GLY A 16 -16.22 -12.28 3.97
CA GLY A 16 -17.27 -11.36 4.39
C GLY A 16 -17.28 -10.07 3.59
N THR A 17 -18.02 -9.09 4.09
CA THR A 17 -18.15 -7.75 3.49
C THR A 17 -16.82 -6.99 3.47
N LEU A 18 -16.02 -7.10 4.54
CA LEU A 18 -14.69 -6.49 4.60
C LEU A 18 -13.73 -7.10 3.57
N ALA A 19 -13.67 -8.43 3.47
CA ALA A 19 -12.83 -9.10 2.48
C ALA A 19 -13.18 -8.69 1.04
N ARG A 20 -14.48 -8.53 0.74
CA ARG A 20 -14.93 -8.00 -0.55
C ARG A 20 -14.45 -6.56 -0.77
N ARG A 21 -14.58 -5.69 0.23
CA ARG A 21 -14.13 -4.29 0.13
C ARG A 21 -12.61 -4.18 -0.04
N GLN A 22 -11.84 -5.01 0.67
CA GLN A 22 -10.39 -5.12 0.47
C GLN A 22 -10.08 -5.54 -0.97
N GLN A 23 -10.78 -6.53 -1.53
CA GLN A 23 -10.59 -6.95 -2.92
C GLN A 23 -10.97 -5.86 -3.95
N GLU A 24 -12.04 -5.12 -3.71
CA GLU A 24 -12.47 -3.99 -4.57
C GLU A 24 -11.42 -2.87 -4.61
N VAL A 25 -10.70 -2.67 -3.50
CA VAL A 25 -9.66 -1.64 -3.38
C VAL A 25 -8.29 -2.13 -3.87
N PHE A 26 -7.83 -3.28 -3.39
CA PHE A 26 -6.47 -3.78 -3.67
C PHE A 26 -6.37 -4.55 -4.99
N GLY A 27 -7.46 -5.19 -5.44
CA GLY A 27 -7.47 -5.98 -6.68
C GLY A 27 -6.98 -5.19 -7.90
N PRO A 28 -7.52 -3.99 -8.18
CA PRO A 28 -7.04 -3.15 -9.28
C PRO A 28 -5.58 -2.73 -9.14
N ILE A 29 -5.11 -2.48 -7.91
CA ILE A 29 -3.72 -2.07 -7.62
C ILE A 29 -2.75 -3.22 -7.92
N LEU A 30 -3.08 -4.41 -7.43
CA LEU A 30 -2.31 -5.64 -7.64
C LEU A 30 -2.26 -6.01 -9.12
N GLU A 31 -3.39 -5.90 -9.83
CA GLU A 31 -3.46 -6.18 -11.26
C GLU A 31 -2.62 -5.17 -12.08
N ALA A 32 -2.66 -3.87 -11.73
CA ALA A 32 -1.82 -2.87 -12.39
C ALA A 32 -0.32 -3.18 -12.24
N LEU A 33 0.11 -3.58 -11.03
CA LEU A 33 1.49 -4.03 -10.79
C LEU A 33 1.81 -5.33 -11.52
N HIS A 34 0.84 -6.25 -11.64
CA HIS A 34 1.02 -7.46 -12.42
C HIS A 34 1.28 -7.14 -13.90
N GLN A 35 0.48 -6.25 -14.50
CA GLN A 35 0.61 -5.88 -15.90
C GLN A 35 1.91 -5.11 -16.19
N ASP A 36 2.31 -4.22 -15.28
CA ASP A 36 3.45 -3.32 -15.46
C ASP A 36 4.80 -3.93 -15.02
N ALA A 37 4.81 -4.84 -14.04
CA ALA A 37 6.04 -5.41 -13.48
C ALA A 37 6.11 -6.95 -13.55
N GLY A 38 5.05 -7.62 -13.97
CA GLY A 38 4.93 -9.08 -13.89
C GLY A 38 4.69 -9.59 -12.47
N TRP A 39 4.54 -8.71 -11.47
CA TRP A 39 4.45 -9.09 -10.07
C TRP A 39 3.12 -9.76 -9.74
N ARG A 40 3.19 -11.04 -9.34
CA ARG A 40 2.03 -11.82 -8.90
C ARG A 40 2.11 -12.04 -7.40
N PHE A 41 1.43 -11.20 -6.64
CA PHE A 41 1.34 -11.36 -5.20
C PHE A 41 0.39 -12.51 -4.85
N LEU A 42 0.81 -13.34 -3.91
CA LEU A 42 -0.03 -14.32 -3.24
C LEU A 42 -0.91 -13.62 -2.21
N MET A 43 -2.17 -14.04 -2.13
CA MET A 43 -3.13 -13.55 -1.14
C MET A 43 -3.27 -14.57 -0.01
N SER A 44 -3.49 -14.11 1.21
CA SER A 44 -3.70 -14.98 2.37
C SER A 44 -4.71 -14.38 3.32
N ASP A 45 -5.51 -15.23 3.96
CA ASP A 45 -6.39 -14.90 5.09
C ASP A 45 -5.79 -15.37 6.43
N ASN A 46 -4.51 -15.78 6.43
CA ASN A 46 -3.79 -16.22 7.61
C ASN A 46 -3.06 -15.05 8.29
N ILE A 47 -3.13 -14.99 9.63
CA ILE A 47 -2.42 -14.01 10.46
C ILE A 47 -0.89 -14.03 10.29
N ALA A 48 -0.32 -15.17 9.85
CA ALA A 48 1.11 -15.28 9.55
C ALA A 48 1.53 -14.52 8.28
N GLY A 49 0.58 -14.06 7.47
CA GLY A 49 0.80 -13.35 6.23
C GLY A 49 0.69 -14.23 4.99
N SER A 50 1.15 -13.68 3.87
CA SER A 50 0.97 -14.25 2.52
C SER A 50 2.12 -15.13 2.04
N HIS A 51 3.30 -15.03 2.67
CA HIS A 51 4.51 -15.77 2.30
C HIS A 51 4.75 -15.81 0.78
N GLN A 52 5.10 -14.66 0.22
CA GLN A 52 5.41 -14.49 -1.20
C GLN A 52 6.52 -15.41 -1.72
N THR A 53 6.52 -15.69 -3.02
CA THR A 53 7.55 -16.53 -3.66
C THR A 53 8.90 -15.81 -3.73
N ASP A 54 9.99 -16.58 -3.74
CA ASP A 54 11.35 -16.03 -3.81
C ASP A 54 11.55 -15.20 -5.09
N GLU A 55 10.95 -15.60 -6.21
CA GLU A 55 11.02 -14.87 -7.48
C GLU A 55 10.38 -13.49 -7.37
N LEU A 56 9.22 -13.38 -6.72
CA LEU A 56 8.57 -12.10 -6.50
C LEU A 56 9.40 -11.22 -5.57
N VAL A 57 9.87 -11.77 -4.46
CA VAL A 57 10.68 -11.05 -3.47
C VAL A 57 11.94 -10.49 -4.13
N GLU A 58 12.62 -11.28 -4.94
CA GLU A 58 13.83 -10.84 -5.62
C GLU A 58 13.54 -9.82 -6.72
N SER A 59 12.42 -9.95 -7.45
CA SER A 59 12.00 -8.96 -8.44
C SER A 59 11.69 -7.59 -7.81
N VAL A 60 10.95 -7.57 -6.70
CA VAL A 60 10.70 -6.34 -5.94
C VAL A 60 12.04 -5.78 -5.40
N ARG A 61 12.98 -6.66 -4.99
CA ARG A 61 14.26 -6.22 -4.41
C ARG A 61 15.11 -5.55 -5.47
N ALA A 62 15.19 -6.15 -6.65
CA ALA A 62 15.90 -5.59 -7.79
C ALA A 62 15.32 -4.23 -8.19
N TRP A 63 13.98 -4.08 -8.18
CA TRP A 63 13.35 -2.79 -8.44
C TRP A 63 13.71 -1.74 -7.38
N LEU A 64 13.64 -2.08 -6.09
CA LEU A 64 14.03 -1.16 -5.00
C LEU A 64 15.50 -0.75 -5.09
N ALA A 65 16.39 -1.69 -5.43
CA ALA A 65 17.82 -1.42 -5.61
C ALA A 65 18.13 -0.53 -6.83
N GLY A 66 17.20 -0.42 -7.78
CA GLY A 66 17.29 0.48 -8.93
C GLY A 66 16.76 1.89 -8.67
N LEU A 67 16.13 2.16 -7.52
CA LEU A 67 15.70 3.50 -7.13
C LEU A 67 16.90 4.34 -6.71
N ASP A 68 16.88 5.63 -7.05
CA ASP A 68 17.81 6.58 -6.43
C ASP A 68 17.47 6.83 -4.95
N ASP A 69 18.40 7.46 -4.22
CA ASP A 69 18.27 7.71 -2.78
C ASP A 69 16.96 8.44 -2.41
N TRP A 70 16.47 9.32 -3.28
CA TRP A 70 15.29 10.12 -3.03
C TRP A 70 13.99 9.34 -3.22
N HIS A 71 13.90 8.54 -4.29
CA HIS A 71 12.79 7.63 -4.51
C HIS A 71 12.77 6.53 -3.46
N LEU A 72 13.93 6.02 -3.04
CA LEU A 72 14.03 5.01 -2.00
C LEU A 72 13.58 5.56 -0.63
N ALA A 73 13.96 6.80 -0.29
CA ALA A 73 13.49 7.46 0.94
C ALA A 73 11.97 7.68 0.93
N ALA A 74 11.41 8.11 -0.20
CA ALA A 74 9.95 8.23 -0.34
C ALA A 74 9.25 6.87 -0.23
N MET A 75 9.81 5.84 -0.85
CA MET A 75 9.30 4.47 -0.78
C MET A 75 9.28 3.94 0.66
N GLU A 76 10.35 4.16 1.43
CA GLU A 76 10.45 3.72 2.83
C GLU A 76 9.41 4.43 3.72
N GLN A 77 9.31 5.75 3.63
CA GLN A 77 8.33 6.54 4.37
C GLN A 77 6.90 6.11 4.03
N LEU A 78 6.58 5.96 2.75
CA LEU A 78 5.24 5.55 2.32
C LEU A 78 4.94 4.11 2.76
N THR A 79 5.90 3.18 2.63
CA THR A 79 5.73 1.78 3.06
C THR A 79 5.40 1.68 4.54
N GLY A 80 6.13 2.41 5.39
CA GLY A 80 5.85 2.45 6.83
C GLY A 80 4.50 3.08 7.16
N THR A 81 4.09 4.10 6.39
CA THR A 81 2.82 4.82 6.56
C THR A 81 1.62 3.96 6.15
N THR A 82 1.69 3.30 4.99
CA THR A 82 0.61 2.48 4.44
C THR A 82 0.66 1.03 4.91
N LYS A 83 1.72 0.64 5.64
CA LYS A 83 2.00 -0.73 6.09
C LYS A 83 2.03 -1.73 4.91
N SER A 84 2.46 -1.25 3.75
CA SER A 84 2.37 -1.97 2.47
C SER A 84 3.51 -1.55 1.54
N VAL A 85 4.16 -2.50 0.86
CA VAL A 85 5.03 -2.28 -0.29
C VAL A 85 4.23 -2.14 -1.59
N VAL A 86 3.06 -2.80 -1.69
CA VAL A 86 2.18 -2.77 -2.87
C VAL A 86 1.66 -1.37 -3.16
N ILE A 87 1.08 -0.70 -2.16
CA ILE A 87 0.49 0.64 -2.32
C ILE A 87 1.51 1.67 -2.82
N PRO A 88 2.67 1.87 -2.16
CA PRO A 88 3.65 2.83 -2.64
C PRO A 88 4.32 2.42 -3.95
N ALA A 89 4.48 1.12 -4.23
CA ALA A 89 5.00 0.70 -5.53
C ALA A 89 4.07 1.10 -6.68
N ALA A 90 2.75 0.93 -6.49
CA ALA A 90 1.76 1.37 -7.47
C ALA A 90 1.75 2.90 -7.63
N LEU A 91 1.90 3.63 -6.52
CA LEU A 91 1.96 5.10 -6.53
C LEU A 91 3.21 5.62 -7.27
N LEU A 92 4.40 5.09 -6.95
CA LEU A 92 5.67 5.50 -7.58
C LEU A 92 5.70 5.13 -9.07
N ARG A 93 5.04 4.04 -9.46
CA ARG A 93 4.84 3.64 -10.87
C ARG A 93 3.70 4.39 -11.57
N GLY A 94 2.98 5.27 -10.86
CA GLY A 94 1.94 6.13 -11.44
C GLY A 94 0.58 5.46 -11.69
N HIS A 95 0.34 4.28 -11.12
CA HIS A 95 -0.93 3.55 -11.26
C HIS A 95 -2.05 4.09 -10.37
N ILE A 96 -1.69 4.72 -9.26
CA ILE A 96 -2.64 5.31 -8.33
C ILE A 96 -2.23 6.72 -7.93
N THR A 97 -3.22 7.53 -7.58
CA THR A 97 -3.03 8.87 -7.01
C THR A 97 -2.74 8.81 -5.51
N PRO A 98 -2.20 9.89 -4.90
CA PRO A 98 -2.02 9.95 -3.45
C PRO A 98 -3.33 9.80 -2.67
N GLY A 99 -4.45 10.27 -3.22
CA GLY A 99 -5.77 10.09 -2.63
C GLY A 99 -6.22 8.63 -2.63
N GLN A 100 -5.95 7.89 -3.72
CA GLN A 100 -6.22 6.45 -3.78
C GLN A 100 -5.29 5.66 -2.85
N ALA A 101 -4.02 6.05 -2.73
CA ALA A 101 -3.10 5.43 -1.78
C ALA A 101 -3.55 5.63 -0.32
N LEU A 102 -4.02 6.84 0.02
CA LEU A 102 -4.57 7.14 1.34
C LEU A 102 -5.83 6.31 1.63
N ALA A 103 -6.77 6.25 0.69
CA ALA A 103 -7.98 5.43 0.83
C ALA A 103 -7.66 3.94 0.97
N ALA A 104 -6.68 3.44 0.20
CA ALA A 104 -6.24 2.05 0.26
C ALA A 104 -5.61 1.71 1.62
N ALA A 105 -4.79 2.60 2.17
CA ALA A 105 -4.16 2.43 3.48
C ALA A 105 -5.17 2.38 4.65
N ARG A 106 -6.36 2.96 4.47
CA ARG A 106 -7.41 3.07 5.50
C ARG A 106 -8.61 2.15 5.29
N VAL A 107 -8.59 1.27 4.29
CA VAL A 107 -9.79 0.50 3.88
C VAL A 107 -10.46 -0.23 5.04
N GLU A 108 -9.67 -0.80 5.96
CA GLU A 108 -10.18 -1.49 7.15
C GLU A 108 -10.68 -0.52 8.21
N GLU A 109 -9.89 0.50 8.56
CA GLU A 109 -10.27 1.52 9.54
C GLU A 109 -11.58 2.24 9.14
N ASP A 110 -11.71 2.59 7.86
CA ASP A 110 -12.90 3.26 7.35
C ASP A 110 -14.13 2.32 7.36
N PHE A 111 -13.94 1.04 7.04
CA PHE A 111 -15.01 0.04 7.18
C PHE A 111 -15.47 -0.11 8.63
N GLN A 112 -14.54 -0.21 9.57
CA GLN A 112 -14.85 -0.34 11.00
C GLN A 112 -15.55 0.92 11.55
N ALA A 113 -15.11 2.10 11.10
CA ALA A 113 -15.73 3.38 11.46
C ALA A 113 -17.16 3.53 10.91
N GLU A 114 -17.45 2.99 9.74
CA GLU A 114 -18.81 2.96 9.18
C GLU A 114 -19.74 2.03 9.98
N GLU A 115 -19.24 0.87 10.40
CA GLU A 115 -20.03 -0.10 11.17
C GLU A 115 -20.24 0.31 12.64
N TRP A 116 -19.22 0.89 13.27
CA TRP A 116 -19.21 1.13 14.72
C TRP A 116 -19.11 2.59 15.14
N GLY A 117 -19.10 3.51 14.17
CA GLY A 117 -18.93 4.93 14.41
C GLY A 117 -17.46 5.33 14.59
N ARG A 118 -17.22 6.64 14.51
CA ARG A 118 -15.87 7.22 14.65
C ARG A 118 -15.57 7.59 16.10
N VAL A 119 -14.31 7.46 16.48
CA VAL A 119 -13.77 8.01 17.73
C VAL A 119 -13.23 9.40 17.45
N GLU A 120 -13.90 10.42 17.99
CA GLU A 120 -13.47 11.83 17.91
C GLU A 120 -12.11 12.02 18.61
N ALA A 121 -11.27 12.91 18.08
CA ALA A 121 -9.88 13.13 18.48
C ALA A 121 -8.94 11.90 18.35
N GLY A 122 -9.42 10.77 17.84
CA GLY A 122 -8.60 9.62 17.44
C GLY A 122 -8.53 9.52 15.91
N HIS A 123 -9.64 9.11 15.30
CA HIS A 123 -9.67 8.82 13.86
C HIS A 123 -9.47 10.06 12.98
N ASP A 124 -9.84 11.25 13.45
CA ASP A 124 -9.66 12.53 12.75
C ASP A 124 -8.19 13.00 12.74
N LEU A 125 -7.49 12.90 13.89
CA LEU A 125 -6.06 13.20 13.98
C LEU A 125 -5.23 12.19 13.18
N ASP A 126 -5.54 10.91 13.30
CA ASP A 126 -4.85 9.84 12.56
C ASP A 126 -5.03 10.01 11.05
N GLU A 127 -6.24 10.36 10.58
CA GLU A 127 -6.49 10.61 9.16
C GLU A 127 -5.70 11.83 8.65
N ALA A 128 -5.62 12.91 9.45
CA ALA A 128 -4.88 14.10 9.09
C ALA A 128 -3.36 13.84 9.03
N ASP A 129 -2.80 13.11 9.99
CA ASP A 129 -1.38 12.72 10.00
C ASP A 129 -1.07 11.80 8.82
N LEU A 130 -1.89 10.76 8.60
CA LEU A 130 -1.72 9.82 7.50
C LEU A 130 -1.77 10.54 6.15
N ARG A 131 -2.70 11.50 5.98
CA ARG A 131 -2.78 12.33 4.77
C ARG A 131 -1.48 13.09 4.54
N ASN A 132 -0.91 13.73 5.57
CA ASN A 132 0.35 14.44 5.43
C ASN A 132 1.49 13.48 5.04
N ARG A 133 1.57 12.32 5.70
CA ARG A 133 2.61 11.30 5.46
C ARG A 133 2.49 10.58 4.11
N VAL A 134 1.32 10.61 3.48
CA VAL A 134 1.15 10.14 2.09
C VAL A 134 1.41 11.26 1.09
N TYR A 135 0.79 12.43 1.25
CA TYR A 135 0.87 13.51 0.26
C TYR A 135 2.25 14.16 0.20
N GLY A 136 2.95 14.31 1.33
CA GLY A 136 4.29 14.90 1.39
C GLY A 136 5.30 14.16 0.51
N PRO A 137 5.55 12.86 0.75
CA PRO A 137 6.44 12.06 -0.10
C PRO A 137 5.94 11.93 -1.53
N SER A 138 4.62 11.86 -1.76
CA SER A 138 4.05 11.82 -3.11
C SER A 138 4.38 13.07 -3.92
N LEU A 139 4.23 14.25 -3.31
CA LEU A 139 4.59 15.53 -3.93
C LEU A 139 6.09 15.58 -4.19
N PHE A 140 6.90 15.11 -3.24
CA PHE A 140 8.34 15.06 -3.40
C PHE A 140 8.77 14.23 -4.61
N VAL A 141 8.25 12.99 -4.76
CA VAL A 141 8.48 12.14 -5.93
C VAL A 141 8.09 12.85 -7.22
N ARG A 142 6.91 13.49 -7.24
CA ARG A 142 6.45 14.23 -8.42
C ARG A 142 7.38 15.40 -8.79
N LEU A 143 7.96 16.09 -7.81
CA LEU A 143 8.89 17.19 -8.05
C LEU A 143 10.24 16.70 -8.61
N LEU A 144 10.68 15.49 -8.27
CA LEU A 144 11.89 14.89 -8.84
C LEU A 144 11.74 14.63 -10.34
N GLN A 145 10.54 14.27 -10.80
CA GLN A 145 10.24 14.02 -12.20
C GLN A 145 10.15 15.30 -13.06
N MET A 146 10.10 16.48 -12.43
CA MET A 146 10.04 17.78 -13.11
C MET A 146 11.42 18.41 -13.34
N ARG A 147 12.50 17.73 -12.91
CA ARG A 147 13.88 18.16 -13.12
C ARG A 147 14.48 17.50 -14.35
#